data_AF-A0A7V6APS4-F1
#
_entry.id   AF-A0A7V6APS4-F1
#
_cell.length_a   1.000
_cell.length_b   1.000
_cell.length_c   1.000
_cell.angle_alpha   90.00
_cell.angle_beta   90.00
_cell.angle_gamma   90.00
#
_symmetry.space_group_name_H-M   'P 1'
#
loop_
_entity.id
_entity.type
_entity.pdbx_description
1 polymer ?
#
loop_
_entity_poly.entity_id
_entity_poly.type
_entity_poly.pdbx_seq_one_letter_code
_entity_poly.pdbx_strand_id
1 'polypeptide(L)'
;LSYGGPDVMEKIPMLWAGLMERREEIEAIDNAGTAYGITIMAHDTESHEDFQYVAGYKVLETENVPEDMAIVRIDAGKYAVFTHHGLLATIGQTIGYIYGVWAQTNGEYELRDAPQFEWYGEKFNPMGEDSQMEIYIPVSEKAAEYFESAFEAVFGDFIAKRVPVNSEAVGGIANVPVGLIENAPDVRPLDIRQKL
;
A
#
# COMPACT_ATOMS: atom_id res chain seq x y z
N LEU A 1 -3.11 16.53 -5.58
CA LEU A 1 -4.49 16.63 -6.13
C LEU A 1 -5.14 15.26 -6.07
N SER A 2 -6.43 15.17 -5.78
CA SER A 2 -7.14 13.88 -5.70
C SER A 2 -8.48 13.89 -6.40
N TYR A 3 -8.95 12.72 -6.80
CA TYR A 3 -10.29 12.50 -7.33
C TYR A 3 -10.82 11.15 -6.87
N GLY A 4 -12.09 11.09 -6.49
CA GLY A 4 -12.84 9.86 -6.27
C GLY A 4 -14.11 9.87 -7.12
N GLY A 5 -14.46 8.73 -7.70
CA GLY A 5 -15.64 8.60 -8.54
C GLY A 5 -15.54 7.50 -9.59
N PRO A 6 -16.67 7.15 -10.24
CA PRO A 6 -16.75 6.01 -11.16
C PRO A 6 -15.90 6.15 -12.43
N ASP A 7 -15.51 7.38 -12.79
CA ASP A 7 -14.70 7.73 -13.96
C ASP A 7 -13.24 8.06 -13.60
N VAL A 8 -12.80 7.77 -12.38
CA VAL A 8 -11.46 8.09 -11.87
C VAL A 8 -10.33 7.68 -12.83
N MET A 9 -10.40 6.48 -13.43
CA MET A 9 -9.38 5.99 -14.36
C MET A 9 -9.23 6.90 -15.59
N GLU A 10 -10.32 7.51 -16.06
CA GLU A 10 -10.32 8.45 -17.19
C GLU A 10 -9.79 9.83 -16.76
N LYS A 11 -9.89 10.17 -15.47
CA LYS A 11 -9.47 11.46 -14.90
C LYS A 11 -8.02 11.50 -14.44
N ILE A 12 -7.36 10.35 -14.23
CA ILE A 12 -5.95 10.28 -13.80
C ILE A 12 -5.03 11.17 -14.67
N PRO A 13 -5.08 11.14 -16.02
CA PRO A 13 -4.24 12.01 -16.83
C PRO A 13 -4.48 13.50 -16.59
N MET A 14 -5.74 13.90 -16.35
CA MET A 14 -6.11 15.28 -16.05
C MET A 14 -5.63 15.72 -14.66
N LEU A 15 -5.66 14.82 -13.67
CA LEU A 15 -5.12 15.09 -12.34
C LEU A 15 -3.61 15.34 -12.39
N TRP A 16 -2.88 14.53 -13.16
CA TRP A 16 -1.46 14.72 -13.37
C TRP A 16 -1.16 16.04 -14.10
N ALA A 17 -1.90 16.35 -15.15
CA ALA A 17 -1.74 17.62 -15.87
C ALA A 17 -1.96 18.83 -14.95
N GLY A 18 -3.04 18.83 -14.15
CA GLY A 18 -3.32 19.90 -13.20
C GLY A 18 -2.28 20.02 -12.09
N LEU A 19 -1.75 18.89 -11.60
CA LEU A 19 -0.69 18.89 -10.58
C LEU A 19 0.60 19.48 -11.15
N MET A 20 0.97 19.10 -12.38
CA MET A 20 2.17 19.59 -13.05
C MET A 20 2.10 21.08 -13.36
N GLU A 21 0.94 21.59 -13.76
CA GLU A 21 0.71 23.03 -13.98
C GLU A 21 0.88 23.83 -12.68
N ARG A 22 0.43 23.28 -11.55
CA ARG A 22 0.48 23.90 -10.22
C ARG A 22 1.69 23.47 -9.38
N ARG A 23 2.70 22.83 -9.99
CA ARG A 23 3.86 22.27 -9.27
C ARG A 23 4.56 23.30 -8.39
N GLU A 24 4.72 24.51 -8.89
CA GLU A 24 5.44 25.60 -8.21
C GLU A 24 4.73 26.11 -6.94
N GLU A 25 3.45 25.75 -6.73
CA GLU A 25 2.73 26.04 -5.49
C GLU A 25 3.09 25.08 -4.35
N ILE A 26 3.70 23.93 -4.67
CA ILE A 26 4.00 22.87 -3.69
C ILE A 26 5.37 23.13 -3.08
N GLU A 27 5.36 23.59 -1.82
CA GLU A 27 6.56 23.82 -1.05
C GLU A 27 7.17 22.51 -0.51
N ALA A 28 8.44 22.59 -0.11
CA ALA A 28 9.14 21.54 0.64
C ALA A 28 9.19 20.15 -0.04
N ILE A 29 9.11 20.08 -1.37
CA ILE A 29 9.27 18.81 -2.11
C ILE A 29 10.61 18.15 -1.76
N ASP A 30 10.55 16.93 -1.25
CA ASP A 30 11.72 16.09 -0.94
C ASP A 30 12.19 15.40 -2.21
N ASN A 31 13.47 15.55 -2.54
CA ASN A 31 14.14 15.13 -3.78
C ASN A 31 13.41 15.55 -5.09
N ALA A 32 14.10 16.33 -5.92
CA ALA A 32 13.53 17.12 -7.01
C ALA A 32 12.89 16.37 -8.21
N GLY A 33 12.66 15.06 -8.15
CA GLY A 33 12.22 14.27 -9.31
C GLY A 33 11.27 13.09 -9.05
N THR A 34 10.84 12.84 -7.81
CA THR A 34 10.00 11.67 -7.51
C THR A 34 8.54 12.05 -7.30
N ALA A 35 7.66 11.54 -8.17
CA ALA A 35 6.22 11.70 -8.05
C ALA A 35 5.57 10.40 -7.56
N TYR A 36 4.34 10.51 -7.06
CA TYR A 36 3.57 9.41 -6.50
C TYR A 36 2.13 9.41 -7.02
N GLY A 37 1.65 8.22 -7.36
CA GLY A 37 0.24 7.93 -7.62
C GLY A 37 -0.30 7.05 -6.50
N ILE A 38 -1.21 7.55 -5.68
CA ILE A 38 -1.72 6.80 -4.51
C ILE A 38 -3.14 6.37 -4.81
N THR A 39 -3.42 5.08 -4.62
CA THR A 39 -4.77 4.54 -4.69
C THR A 39 -5.23 4.17 -3.29
N ILE A 40 -6.37 4.73 -2.89
CA ILE A 40 -7.05 4.48 -1.63
C ILE A 40 -8.39 3.82 -1.99
N MET A 41 -8.67 2.65 -1.41
CA MET A 41 -9.95 1.98 -1.56
C MET A 41 -10.61 1.88 -0.19
N ALA A 42 -11.90 2.25 -0.07
CA ALA A 42 -12.66 1.92 1.14
C ALA A 42 -13.09 0.45 1.07
N HIS A 43 -12.85 -0.29 2.16
CA HIS A 43 -13.03 -1.75 2.20
C HIS A 43 -14.48 -2.23 2.34
N ASP A 44 -15.47 -1.33 2.42
CA ASP A 44 -16.83 -1.67 2.81
C ASP A 44 -17.87 -1.61 1.67
N THR A 45 -17.44 -1.46 0.42
CA THR A 45 -18.38 -1.52 -0.72
C THR A 45 -17.86 -2.41 -1.84
N GLU A 46 -18.74 -3.26 -2.38
CA GLU A 46 -18.55 -3.95 -3.68
C GLU A 46 -18.56 -2.95 -4.85
N SER A 47 -18.58 -1.66 -4.56
CA SER A 47 -18.75 -0.58 -5.52
C SER A 47 -17.38 0.03 -5.85
N HIS A 48 -17.14 0.32 -7.12
CA HIS A 48 -16.03 1.16 -7.55
C HIS A 48 -16.18 2.63 -7.09
N GLU A 49 -17.22 2.97 -6.32
CA GLU A 49 -17.55 4.35 -5.93
C GLU A 49 -16.59 4.91 -4.87
N ASP A 50 -15.89 4.04 -4.14
CA ASP A 50 -14.93 4.43 -3.10
C ASP A 50 -13.45 4.37 -3.54
N PHE A 51 -13.19 4.29 -4.86
CA PHE A 51 -11.84 4.41 -5.38
C PHE A 51 -11.43 5.89 -5.41
N GLN A 52 -10.39 6.23 -4.66
CA GLN A 52 -9.75 7.55 -4.72
C GLN A 52 -8.33 7.43 -5.24
N TYR A 53 -8.00 8.27 -6.22
CA TYR A 53 -6.64 8.44 -6.71
C TYR A 53 -6.07 9.79 -6.27
N VAL A 54 -4.81 9.80 -5.87
CA VAL A 54 -4.06 11.01 -5.53
C VAL A 54 -2.79 11.08 -6.35
N ALA A 55 -2.62 12.16 -7.11
CA ALA A 55 -1.35 12.52 -7.72
C ALA A 55 -0.63 13.52 -6.81
N GLY A 56 0.63 13.26 -6.50
CA GLY A 56 1.39 14.10 -5.58
C GLY A 56 2.90 13.93 -5.65
N TYR A 57 3.60 14.78 -4.88
CA TYR A 57 5.03 14.68 -4.62
C TYR A 57 5.25 14.36 -3.16
N LYS A 58 6.37 13.71 -2.83
CA LYS A 58 6.81 13.63 -1.45
C LYS A 58 7.23 15.03 -1.00
N VAL A 59 6.72 15.47 0.13
CA VAL A 59 7.09 16.73 0.76
C VAL A 59 7.69 16.44 2.13
N LEU A 60 8.65 17.25 2.55
CA LEU A 60 9.02 17.40 3.94
C LEU A 60 7.87 18.05 4.71
N GLU A 61 7.97 18.09 6.03
CA GLU A 61 6.95 18.70 6.88
C GLU A 61 6.68 20.15 6.45
N THR A 62 5.42 20.45 6.13
CA THR A 62 4.95 21.77 5.73
C THR A 62 3.57 22.03 6.32
N GLU A 63 3.33 23.28 6.70
CA GLU A 63 2.02 23.77 7.13
C GLU A 63 1.26 24.43 5.97
N ASN A 64 1.92 24.70 4.84
CA ASN A 64 1.33 25.37 3.69
C ASN A 64 0.86 24.33 2.65
N VAL A 65 -0.46 24.17 2.53
CA VAL A 65 -1.10 23.30 1.54
C VAL A 65 -1.90 24.17 0.58
N PRO A 66 -1.60 24.13 -0.74
CA PRO A 66 -2.35 24.89 -1.73
C PRO A 66 -3.84 24.54 -1.75
N GLU A 67 -4.67 25.47 -2.20
CA GLU A 67 -6.12 25.26 -2.35
C GLU A 67 -6.39 24.04 -3.25
N ASP A 68 -7.38 23.23 -2.87
CA ASP A 68 -7.76 21.96 -3.51
C ASP A 68 -6.67 20.87 -3.52
N MET A 69 -5.60 21.03 -2.72
CA MET A 69 -4.62 19.98 -2.43
C MET A 69 -4.77 19.45 -1.02
N ALA A 70 -4.21 18.27 -0.77
CA ALA A 70 -4.24 17.62 0.53
C ALA A 70 -2.89 16.95 0.81
N ILE A 71 -2.53 16.87 2.09
CA ILE A 71 -1.44 16.03 2.56
C ILE A 71 -2.00 14.63 2.82
N VAL A 72 -1.43 13.63 2.15
CA VAL A 72 -1.70 12.22 2.42
C VAL A 72 -0.54 11.66 3.24
N ARG A 73 -0.87 11.08 4.40
CA ARG A 73 0.10 10.33 5.20
C ARG A 73 -0.04 8.85 4.88
N ILE A 74 1.08 8.23 4.50
CA ILE A 74 1.16 6.78 4.30
C ILE A 74 1.88 6.21 5.52
N ASP A 75 1.16 5.37 6.27
CA ASP A 75 1.73 4.73 7.44
C ASP A 75 2.83 3.73 7.06
N ALA A 76 3.84 3.62 7.92
CA ALA A 76 4.88 2.63 7.76
C ALA A 76 4.28 1.21 7.74
N GLY A 77 4.79 0.36 6.86
CA GLY A 77 4.33 -1.02 6.75
C GLY A 77 5.13 -1.82 5.74
N LYS A 78 4.79 -3.10 5.61
CA LYS A 78 5.38 -3.98 4.60
C LYS A 78 4.67 -3.79 3.26
N TYR A 79 5.46 -3.77 2.20
CA TYR A 79 5.01 -3.68 0.82
C TYR A 79 5.71 -4.74 -0.03
N ALA A 80 4.97 -5.39 -0.91
CA ALA A 80 5.52 -6.09 -2.06
C ALA A 80 5.73 -5.08 -3.18
N VAL A 81 6.91 -5.10 -3.81
CA VAL A 81 7.31 -4.10 -4.81
C VAL A 81 7.48 -4.75 -6.17
N PHE A 82 6.75 -4.24 -7.16
CA PHE A 82 6.82 -4.70 -8.55
C PHE A 82 7.38 -3.59 -9.42
N THR A 83 8.35 -3.90 -10.28
CA THR A 83 8.82 -2.95 -11.27
C THR A 83 8.04 -3.15 -12.56
N HIS A 84 7.28 -2.13 -12.96
CA HIS A 84 6.69 -2.06 -14.29
C HIS A 84 7.75 -1.58 -15.28
N HIS A 85 7.84 -2.28 -16.41
CA HIS A 85 8.72 -1.96 -17.52
C HIS A 85 7.91 -1.61 -18.76
N GLY A 86 8.26 -0.51 -19.41
CA GLY A 86 7.66 -0.09 -20.66
C GLY A 86 6.67 1.06 -20.54
N LEU A 87 5.84 1.19 -21.57
CA LEU A 87 4.90 2.29 -21.70
C LEU A 87 3.86 2.27 -20.58
N LEU A 88 3.53 3.44 -20.02
CA LEU A 88 2.47 3.56 -19.01
C LEU A 88 1.12 2.97 -19.47
N ALA A 89 0.85 2.97 -20.79
CA ALA A 89 -0.33 2.36 -21.38
C ALA A 89 -0.46 0.85 -21.11
N THR A 90 0.63 0.15 -20.79
CA THR A 90 0.62 -1.28 -20.46
C THR A 90 0.63 -1.57 -18.96
N ILE A 91 0.58 -0.54 -18.09
CA ILE A 91 0.58 -0.71 -16.63
C ILE A 91 -0.55 -1.63 -16.14
N GLY A 92 -1.71 -1.60 -16.82
CA GLY A 92 -2.84 -2.49 -16.51
C GLY A 92 -2.50 -3.98 -16.60
N GLN A 93 -1.51 -4.37 -17.41
CA GLN A 93 -1.03 -5.75 -17.49
C GLN A 93 -0.26 -6.13 -16.22
N THR A 94 0.58 -5.23 -15.72
CA THR A 94 1.31 -5.44 -14.45
C THR A 94 0.35 -5.50 -13.27
N ILE A 95 -0.62 -4.58 -13.19
CA ILE A 95 -1.68 -4.60 -12.16
C ILE A 95 -2.51 -5.88 -12.25
N GLY A 96 -2.87 -6.32 -13.46
CA GLY A 96 -3.59 -7.56 -13.68
C GLY A 96 -2.81 -8.80 -13.22
N TYR A 97 -1.49 -8.83 -13.46
CA TYR A 97 -0.63 -9.89 -12.92
C TYR A 97 -0.58 -9.88 -11.39
N ILE A 98 -0.37 -8.71 -10.79
CA ILE A 98 -0.26 -8.53 -9.33
C ILE A 98 -1.50 -9.11 -8.64
N TYR A 99 -2.69 -8.67 -9.04
CA TYR A 99 -3.94 -9.06 -8.37
C TYR A 99 -4.50 -10.38 -8.84
N GLY A 100 -4.40 -10.69 -10.14
CA GLY A 100 -4.97 -11.90 -10.73
C GLY A 100 -4.11 -13.15 -10.54
N VAL A 101 -2.80 -13.00 -10.33
CA VAL A 101 -1.86 -14.12 -10.26
C VAL A 101 -1.04 -14.09 -8.97
N TRP A 102 -0.24 -13.04 -8.76
CA TRP A 102 0.73 -13.04 -7.66
C TRP A 102 0.06 -13.04 -6.29
N ALA A 103 -0.96 -12.20 -6.08
CA ALA A 103 -1.67 -12.09 -4.80
C ALA A 103 -2.33 -13.43 -4.41
N GLN A 104 -2.70 -14.24 -5.39
CA GLN A 104 -3.33 -15.55 -5.19
C GLN A 104 -2.30 -16.66 -4.97
N THR A 105 -1.10 -16.55 -5.53
CA THR A 105 -0.13 -17.68 -5.60
C THR A 105 1.11 -17.52 -4.73
N ASN A 106 1.44 -16.33 -4.23
CA ASN A 106 2.69 -16.08 -3.48
C ASN A 106 2.83 -16.89 -2.18
N GLY A 107 1.71 -17.34 -1.57
CA GLY A 107 1.70 -18.29 -0.45
C GLY A 107 2.13 -17.75 0.92
N GLU A 108 2.90 -16.67 0.97
CA GLU A 108 3.51 -16.13 2.20
C GLU A 108 2.83 -14.86 2.72
N TYR A 109 2.21 -14.09 1.82
CA TYR A 109 1.69 -12.76 2.08
C TYR A 109 0.22 -12.64 1.68
N GLU A 110 -0.51 -11.85 2.46
CA GLU A 110 -1.86 -11.39 2.15
C GLU A 110 -1.89 -9.86 2.01
N LEU A 111 -2.87 -9.35 1.27
CA LEU A 111 -3.07 -7.91 1.12
C LEU A 111 -3.51 -7.32 2.46
N ARG A 112 -2.87 -6.23 2.86
CA ARG A 112 -3.24 -5.47 4.06
C ARG A 112 -4.06 -4.25 3.67
N ASP A 113 -5.04 -3.91 4.49
CA ASP A 113 -5.77 -2.64 4.42
C ASP A 113 -4.81 -1.45 4.68
N ALA A 114 -4.35 -0.87 3.58
CA ALA A 114 -3.54 0.35 3.52
C ALA A 114 -3.52 0.88 2.08
N PRO A 115 -3.14 2.14 1.86
CA PRO A 115 -2.95 2.66 0.51
C PRO A 115 -1.84 1.91 -0.25
N GLN A 116 -2.14 1.53 -1.50
CA GLN A 116 -1.12 1.16 -2.48
C GLN A 116 -0.63 2.42 -3.20
N PHE A 117 0.58 2.39 -3.74
CA PHE A 117 1.08 3.53 -4.50
C PHE A 117 2.06 3.15 -5.61
N GLU A 118 2.08 4.01 -6.61
CA GLU A 118 3.00 4.06 -7.72
C GLU A 118 4.11 5.06 -7.38
N TRP A 119 5.38 4.66 -7.59
CA TRP A 119 6.53 5.54 -7.46
C TRP A 119 7.18 5.78 -8.82
N TYR A 120 7.23 7.04 -9.22
CA TYR A 120 7.83 7.51 -10.45
C TYR A 120 9.23 8.05 -10.16
N GLY A 121 10.22 7.16 -10.20
CA GLY A 121 11.63 7.46 -9.93
C GLY A 121 12.41 8.01 -11.13
N GLU A 122 13.74 8.11 -10.99
CA GLU A 122 14.65 8.64 -12.02
C GLU A 122 14.59 7.90 -13.37
N LYS A 123 14.16 6.63 -13.35
CA LYS A 123 14.04 5.79 -14.56
C LYS A 123 12.66 5.90 -15.23
N PHE A 124 11.75 6.69 -14.67
CA PHE A 124 10.44 6.88 -15.27
C PHE A 124 10.53 7.84 -16.45
N ASN A 125 10.13 7.34 -17.62
CA ASN A 125 9.94 8.11 -18.83
C ASN A 125 8.50 7.90 -19.31
N PRO A 126 7.60 8.89 -19.23
CA PRO A 126 6.19 8.69 -19.56
C PRO A 126 5.95 8.29 -21.02
N MET A 127 6.94 8.50 -21.91
CA MET A 127 6.85 8.21 -23.35
C MET A 127 7.87 7.15 -23.81
N GLY A 128 8.64 6.57 -22.90
CA GLY A 128 9.74 5.64 -23.22
C GLY A 128 9.33 4.18 -23.10
N GLU A 129 9.74 3.36 -24.08
CA GLU A 129 9.64 1.89 -23.97
C GLU A 129 10.64 1.31 -22.96
N ASP A 130 11.65 2.07 -22.56
CA ASP A 130 12.64 1.72 -21.54
C ASP A 130 12.26 2.23 -20.13
N SER A 131 11.09 2.87 -20.01
CA SER A 131 10.58 3.44 -18.76
C SER A 131 10.44 2.39 -17.67
N GLN A 132 10.74 2.80 -16.43
CA GLN A 132 10.55 1.99 -15.24
C GLN A 132 9.83 2.80 -14.18
N MET A 133 8.86 2.15 -13.53
CA MET A 133 8.24 2.65 -12.31
C MET A 133 7.99 1.50 -11.34
N GLU A 134 7.83 1.82 -10.07
CA GLU A 134 7.58 0.82 -9.04
C GLU A 134 6.13 0.91 -8.55
N ILE A 135 5.55 -0.24 -8.26
CA ILE A 135 4.20 -0.39 -7.71
C ILE A 135 4.33 -1.07 -6.36
N TYR A 136 3.89 -0.38 -5.32
CA TYR A 136 3.97 -0.78 -3.92
C TYR A 136 2.61 -1.29 -3.47
N ILE A 137 2.54 -2.59 -3.17
CA ILE A 137 1.32 -3.30 -2.75
C ILE A 137 1.42 -3.61 -1.26
N PRO A 138 0.53 -3.08 -0.40
CA PRO A 138 0.61 -3.28 1.04
C PRO A 138 0.29 -4.73 1.42
N VAL A 139 1.13 -5.31 2.27
CA VAL A 139 1.01 -6.71 2.68
C VAL A 139 1.25 -6.94 4.16
N SER A 140 0.71 -8.05 4.67
CA SER A 140 1.08 -8.69 5.93
C SER A 140 1.57 -10.11 5.67
N GLU A 141 2.34 -10.66 6.60
CA GLU A 141 2.60 -12.11 6.60
C GLU A 141 1.27 -12.83 6.83
N LYS A 142 1.02 -13.89 6.05
CA LYS A 142 -0.09 -14.78 6.38
C LYS A 142 0.16 -15.36 7.76
N ALA A 143 -0.86 -15.36 8.61
CA ALA A 143 -0.82 -16.19 9.80
C ALA A 143 -0.48 -17.61 9.34
N ALA A 144 0.58 -18.20 9.90
CA ALA A 144 0.89 -19.59 9.63
C ALA A 144 -0.38 -20.40 9.92
N GLU A 145 -0.96 -21.02 8.90
CA GLU A 145 -1.95 -22.06 9.09
C GLU A 145 -1.22 -23.22 9.79
N TYR A 146 -1.08 -23.10 11.11
CA TYR A 146 -0.70 -24.21 11.96
C TYR A 146 -1.84 -25.21 11.82
N PHE A 147 -1.63 -26.19 10.96
CA PHE A 147 -2.49 -27.34 10.79
C PHE A 147 -2.90 -27.88 12.17
N GLU A 148 -4.17 -27.68 12.53
CA GLU A 148 -4.83 -28.40 13.61
C GLU A 148 -4.64 -29.93 13.44
N SER A 149 -4.48 -30.42 12.21
CA SER A 149 -4.22 -31.84 11.94
C SER A 149 -2.83 -32.31 12.39
N ALA A 150 -1.81 -31.46 12.35
CA ALA A 150 -0.47 -31.79 12.86
C ALA A 150 -0.45 -31.70 14.40
N PHE A 151 -1.24 -30.79 14.97
CA PHE A 151 -1.38 -30.68 16.42
C PHE A 151 -2.14 -31.88 17.01
N GLU A 152 -3.25 -32.33 16.41
CA GLU A 152 -3.93 -33.57 16.84
C GLU A 152 -3.05 -34.81 16.64
N ALA A 153 -2.35 -34.93 15.51
CA ALA A 153 -1.50 -36.08 15.23
C ALA A 153 -0.26 -36.19 16.14
N VAL A 154 0.22 -35.07 16.70
CA VAL A 154 1.41 -35.03 17.57
C VAL A 154 1.05 -34.92 19.06
N PHE A 155 -0.06 -34.24 19.40
CA PHE A 155 -0.45 -33.93 20.78
C PHE A 155 -1.80 -34.52 21.21
N GLY A 156 -2.50 -35.27 20.35
CA GLY A 156 -3.76 -35.95 20.70
C GLY A 156 -3.65 -36.85 21.94
N ASP A 157 -2.49 -37.48 22.15
CA ASP A 157 -2.21 -38.27 23.36
C ASP A 157 -1.84 -37.44 24.60
N PHE A 158 -1.48 -36.16 24.43
CA PHE A 158 -1.01 -35.30 25.52
C PHE A 158 -2.13 -34.47 26.18
N ILE A 159 -3.19 -34.14 25.43
CA ILE A 159 -4.33 -33.35 25.96
C ILE A 159 -5.23 -34.16 26.89
N ALA A 160 -5.31 -35.48 26.72
CA ALA A 160 -6.17 -36.35 27.54
C ALA A 160 -5.82 -36.42 29.05
N LYS A 161 -4.75 -35.75 29.51
CA LYS A 161 -4.23 -35.86 30.88
C LYS A 161 -4.06 -34.55 31.68
N ARG A 162 -4.69 -33.43 31.32
CA ARG A 162 -4.72 -32.25 32.21
C ARG A 162 -6.13 -31.82 32.66
N VAL A 163 -6.23 -31.74 33.99
CA VAL A 163 -7.26 -31.25 34.92
C VAL A 163 -8.01 -30.00 34.42
N PRO A 164 -9.32 -29.84 34.71
CA PRO A 164 -10.13 -28.75 34.18
C PRO A 164 -9.74 -27.40 34.80
N VAL A 165 -9.63 -26.36 33.98
CA VAL A 165 -9.58 -24.97 34.44
C VAL A 165 -10.96 -24.37 34.26
N ASN A 166 -11.56 -23.97 35.39
CA ASN A 166 -12.85 -23.30 35.49
C ASN A 166 -12.88 -21.99 34.69
N SER A 167 -14.00 -21.79 34.02
CA SER A 167 -14.40 -20.56 33.33
C SER A 167 -15.04 -19.56 34.30
N GLU A 168 -14.45 -18.38 34.52
CA GLU A 168 -15.20 -17.17 34.92
C GLU A 168 -14.55 -15.88 34.35
N ALA A 169 -15.27 -15.30 33.38
CA ALA A 169 -15.57 -13.89 33.10
C ALA A 169 -14.56 -12.71 33.29
N VAL A 170 -14.37 -11.99 32.17
CA VAL A 170 -14.59 -10.54 31.91
C VAL A 170 -13.76 -9.46 32.65
N GLY A 171 -13.08 -8.64 31.84
CA GLY A 171 -13.10 -7.17 31.97
C GLY A 171 -11.76 -6.47 32.23
N GLY A 172 -11.39 -5.51 31.38
CA GLY A 172 -10.41 -4.47 31.74
C GLY A 172 -9.51 -3.99 30.60
N ILE A 173 -9.98 -2.98 29.88
CA ILE A 173 -9.16 -2.14 28.98
C ILE A 173 -8.35 -1.18 29.87
N ALA A 174 -7.03 -1.06 29.70
CA ALA A 174 -6.25 0.04 30.26
C ALA A 174 -4.96 0.34 29.47
N ASN A 175 -4.97 1.53 28.86
CA ASN A 175 -3.89 2.39 28.33
C ASN A 175 -2.49 2.25 28.95
N VAL A 176 -1.44 2.34 28.10
CA VAL A 176 -0.20 3.17 28.25
C VAL A 176 0.49 3.30 26.85
N PRO A 177 1.42 4.25 26.59
CA PRO A 177 1.25 5.63 26.13
C PRO A 177 1.78 5.92 24.70
N VAL A 178 1.39 7.09 24.18
CA VAL A 178 1.99 7.80 23.03
C VAL A 178 3.48 8.09 23.29
N GLY A 179 4.34 7.86 22.29
CA GLY A 179 5.73 8.29 22.27
C GLY A 179 6.36 8.17 20.89
N LEU A 180 6.65 9.34 20.30
CA LEU A 180 7.61 9.66 19.23
C LEU A 180 8.34 8.50 18.53
N ILE A 181 8.26 8.46 17.19
CA ILE A 181 9.38 7.98 16.36
C ILE A 181 9.76 9.10 15.40
N GLU A 182 10.93 9.66 15.68
CA GLU A 182 11.73 10.52 14.83
C GLU A 182 12.08 9.80 13.51
N ASN A 183 12.11 10.55 12.42
CA ASN A 183 12.35 10.15 11.03
C ASN A 183 11.12 9.57 10.33
N ALA A 184 10.63 10.29 9.31
CA ALA A 184 9.74 9.77 8.29
C ALA A 184 10.23 8.37 7.88
N PRO A 185 9.36 7.36 7.78
CA PRO A 185 9.81 6.00 7.69
C PRO A 185 10.67 5.84 6.44
N ASP A 186 11.90 5.36 6.65
CA ASP A 186 12.42 4.32 5.78
C ASP A 186 11.30 3.28 5.63
N VAL A 187 10.56 3.36 4.53
CA VAL A 187 9.75 2.26 4.02
C VAL A 187 10.73 1.11 3.95
N ARG A 188 10.70 0.18 4.91
CA ARG A 188 11.61 -0.96 4.91
C ARG A 188 11.13 -1.86 3.79
N PRO A 189 11.75 -1.81 2.59
CA PRO A 189 11.27 -2.64 1.51
C PRO A 189 11.57 -4.08 1.93
N LEU A 190 10.57 -4.96 1.88
CA LEU A 190 10.89 -6.35 1.63
C LEU A 190 11.27 -6.38 0.15
N ASP A 191 12.56 -6.45 -0.16
CA ASP A 191 13.05 -6.50 -1.54
C ASP A 191 12.67 -7.86 -2.16
N ILE A 192 11.39 -8.00 -2.52
CA ILE A 192 10.87 -9.02 -3.43
C ILE A 192 10.80 -8.37 -4.83
N ARG A 193 11.89 -7.76 -5.32
CA ARG A 193 11.92 -7.24 -6.71
C ARG A 193 11.71 -8.38 -7.69
N GLN A 194 10.46 -8.58 -8.08
CA GLN A 194 10.11 -9.40 -9.23
C GLN A 194 10.14 -8.51 -10.46
N LYS A 195 11.00 -8.89 -11.40
CA LYS A 195 11.03 -8.32 -12.75
C LYS A 195 10.05 -9.13 -13.59
N LEU A 196 9.08 -8.45 -14.19
CA LEU A 196 8.23 -9.02 -15.24
C LEU A 196 8.98 -9.04 -16.57
#